data_AF-A0A7S1WV77-F1
#
_entry.id   AF-A0A7S1WV77-F1
#
_cell.length_a   1.000
_cell.length_b   1.000
_cell.length_c   1.000
_cell.angle_alpha   90.00
_cell.angle_beta   90.00
_cell.angle_gamma   90.00
#
_symmetry.space_group_name_H-M   'P 1'
#
loop_
_entity.id
_entity.type
_entity.pdbx_description
1 polymer ?
#
loop_
_entity_poly.entity_id
_entity_poly.type
_entity_poly.pdbx_seq_one_letter_code
_entity_poly.pdbx_strand_id
1 'polypeptide(L)'
;AIGRDLSEEHRLHVLWTQSDGNCLLHATLLAMWGLHDTQEVGTGGLSTLRAAMSRLFKEPRVAQPLRRRWVIQLSRDSQWRPTSQEKAGSDDSGTLCPGRVEVSEAQLDREWAEMVDLAGRPNAFLDSVHVMALANALRRPIVILASPMMRDPFGVPLTPLFFRGIYLPFERQPANCCRQPLVLCF
;
A
#
# COMPACT_ATOMS: atom_id res chain seq x y z
N ALA A 1 7.50 -28.69 -3.57
CA ALA A 1 6.07 -28.97 -3.36
C ALA A 1 5.26 -28.12 -4.33
N ILE A 2 5.08 -28.60 -5.55
CA ILE A 2 4.22 -28.01 -6.59
C ILE A 2 3.43 -29.22 -7.10
N GLY A 3 2.12 -29.23 -6.88
CA GLY A 3 1.28 -30.42 -7.00
C GLY A 3 0.07 -30.44 -6.05
N ARG A 4 -0.22 -29.32 -5.37
CA ARG A 4 -1.54 -29.12 -4.78
C ARG A 4 -2.47 -28.63 -5.86
N ASP A 5 -3.65 -29.24 -5.92
CA ASP A 5 -4.77 -28.76 -6.70
C ASP A 5 -5.05 -27.30 -6.36
N LEU A 6 -5.02 -26.43 -7.36
CA LEU A 6 -5.29 -25.00 -7.23
C LEU A 6 -6.76 -24.67 -7.56
N SER A 7 -7.61 -25.68 -7.81
CA SER A 7 -9.02 -25.45 -8.13
C SER A 7 -9.91 -25.20 -6.92
N GLU A 8 -9.44 -25.48 -5.71
CA GLU A 8 -10.21 -25.18 -4.50
C GLU A 8 -10.11 -23.69 -4.15
N GLU A 9 -11.23 -22.99 -4.32
CA GLU A 9 -11.41 -21.61 -3.90
C GLU A 9 -12.15 -21.55 -2.56
N HIS A 10 -11.69 -20.67 -1.67
CA HIS A 10 -12.35 -20.40 -0.40
C HIS A 10 -12.95 -19.00 -0.39
N ARG A 11 -14.16 -18.87 0.15
CA ARG A 11 -14.80 -17.57 0.36
C ARG A 11 -14.05 -16.79 1.44
N LEU A 12 -13.66 -15.56 1.12
CA LEU A 12 -13.10 -14.61 2.07
C LEU A 12 -14.19 -13.72 2.65
N HIS A 13 -14.06 -13.41 3.95
CA HIS A 13 -14.95 -12.50 4.66
C HIS A 13 -14.15 -11.29 5.14
N VAL A 14 -14.69 -10.09 4.93
CA VAL A 14 -14.06 -8.85 5.38
C VAL A 14 -14.42 -8.63 6.84
N LEU A 15 -13.40 -8.48 7.69
CA LEU A 15 -13.58 -8.13 9.08
C LEU A 15 -13.64 -6.61 9.22
N TRP A 16 -14.51 -6.14 10.11
CA TRP A 16 -14.62 -4.71 10.42
C TRP A 16 -13.33 -4.19 11.06
N THR A 17 -12.89 -3.01 10.64
CA THR A 17 -11.73 -2.31 11.19
C THR A 17 -12.10 -0.92 11.66
N GLN A 18 -11.43 -0.45 12.70
CA GLN A 18 -11.53 0.94 13.13
C GLN A 18 -11.03 1.89 12.02
N SER A 19 -11.80 2.96 11.79
CA SER A 19 -11.54 3.96 10.75
C SER A 19 -10.99 5.26 11.34
N ASP A 20 -9.91 5.15 12.11
CA ASP A 20 -9.24 6.27 12.79
C ASP A 20 -7.96 6.76 12.07
N GLY A 21 -7.70 6.23 10.86
CA GLY A 21 -6.50 6.50 10.08
C GLY A 21 -5.37 5.46 10.25
N ASN A 22 -5.48 4.53 11.21
CA ASN A 22 -4.59 3.37 11.35
C ASN A 22 -5.16 2.08 10.76
N CYS A 23 -6.21 2.15 9.92
CA CYS A 23 -6.95 0.99 9.44
C CYS A 23 -6.07 -0.10 8.79
N LEU A 24 -4.99 0.26 8.08
CA LEU A 24 -4.01 -0.71 7.54
C LEU A 24 -3.40 -1.56 8.66
N LEU A 25 -3.00 -0.93 9.76
CA LEU A 25 -2.34 -1.58 10.88
C LEU A 25 -3.33 -2.38 11.71
N HIS A 26 -4.54 -1.85 11.91
CA HIS A 26 -5.65 -2.60 12.50
C HIS A 26 -5.98 -3.85 11.70
N ALA A 27 -6.20 -3.74 10.38
CA ALA A 27 -6.49 -4.86 9.50
C ALA A 27 -5.39 -5.93 9.55
N THR A 28 -4.13 -5.48 9.58
CA THR A 28 -2.96 -6.35 9.65
C THR A 28 -2.91 -7.14 10.95
N LEU A 29 -3.04 -6.47 12.10
CA LEU A 29 -3.01 -7.12 13.39
C LEU A 29 -4.25 -8.01 13.61
N LEU A 30 -5.40 -7.59 13.09
CA LEU A 30 -6.65 -8.35 13.13
C LEU A 30 -6.53 -9.65 12.34
N ALA A 31 -5.94 -9.60 11.15
CA ALA A 31 -5.70 -10.78 10.31
C ALA A 31 -4.65 -11.75 10.91
N MET A 32 -3.72 -11.25 11.72
CA MET A 32 -2.71 -12.09 12.37
C MET A 32 -3.19 -12.68 13.68
N TRP A 33 -3.77 -11.85 14.55
CA TRP A 33 -4.01 -12.16 15.97
C TRP A 33 -5.42 -11.81 16.47
N GLY A 34 -6.33 -11.34 15.60
CA GLY A 34 -7.70 -11.01 16.01
C GLY A 34 -7.83 -9.72 16.82
N LEU A 35 -6.82 -8.85 16.80
CA LEU A 35 -6.77 -7.62 17.61
C LEU A 35 -6.56 -6.39 16.73
N HIS A 36 -7.13 -5.26 17.14
CA HIS A 36 -6.80 -3.96 16.56
C HIS A 36 -5.46 -3.47 17.12
N ASP A 37 -4.62 -2.87 16.28
CA ASP A 37 -3.35 -2.23 16.68
C ASP A 37 -3.56 -0.91 17.47
N THR A 38 -4.13 -1.02 18.68
CA THR A 38 -4.46 0.14 19.55
C THR A 38 -3.43 0.38 20.66
N GLN A 39 -2.54 -0.58 20.92
CA GLN A 39 -1.53 -0.45 21.96
C GLN A 39 -0.39 0.44 21.51
N GLU A 40 -0.29 1.60 22.15
CA GLU A 40 0.81 2.55 21.99
C GLU A 40 2.09 2.03 22.63
N VAL A 41 3.23 2.29 21.99
CA VAL A 41 4.55 1.90 22.47
C VAL A 41 5.52 3.08 22.52
N GLY A 42 6.23 3.20 23.65
CA GLY A 42 7.17 4.29 23.89
C GLY A 42 6.48 5.63 24.15
N THR A 43 7.18 6.74 23.91
CA THR A 43 6.68 8.10 24.20
C THR A 43 6.13 8.83 22.97
N GLY A 44 6.13 8.19 21.80
CA GLY A 44 5.78 8.81 20.52
C GLY A 44 4.31 8.66 20.11
N GLY A 45 3.46 8.06 20.94
CA GLY A 45 2.03 7.81 20.63
C GLY A 45 1.81 6.88 19.43
N LEU A 46 2.82 6.11 19.03
CA LEU A 46 2.72 5.18 17.91
C LEU A 46 2.25 3.82 18.40
N SER A 47 1.31 3.23 17.68
CA SER A 47 0.92 1.84 17.88
C SER A 47 2.06 0.88 17.56
N THR A 48 1.96 -0.37 18.01
CA THR A 48 3.02 -1.37 17.92
C THR A 48 3.49 -1.60 16.48
N LEU A 49 2.56 -1.83 15.54
CA LEU A 49 2.94 -2.04 14.14
C LEU A 49 3.44 -0.75 13.47
N ARG A 50 2.88 0.41 13.84
CA ARG A 50 3.34 1.70 13.31
C ARG A 50 4.77 2.00 13.72
N ALA A 51 5.11 1.76 14.98
CA ALA A 51 6.46 1.91 15.49
C ALA A 51 7.44 0.95 14.79
N ALA A 52 7.04 -0.30 14.56
CA ALA A 52 7.88 -1.27 13.85
C ALA A 52 8.13 -0.86 12.38
N MET A 53 7.09 -0.43 11.67
CA MET A 53 7.17 0.02 10.28
C MET A 53 8.00 1.30 10.15
N SER A 54 7.73 2.32 10.98
CA SER A 54 8.43 3.62 10.93
C SER A 54 9.94 3.51 11.16
N ARG A 55 10.39 2.52 11.95
CA ARG A 55 11.82 2.24 12.13
C ARG A 55 12.54 1.86 10.83
N LEU A 56 11.85 1.21 9.89
CA LEU A 56 12.45 0.82 8.61
C LEU A 56 12.75 2.03 7.70
N PHE A 57 11.94 3.07 7.78
CA PHE A 57 12.21 4.33 7.08
C PHE A 57 13.40 5.09 7.68
N LYS A 58 13.74 4.82 8.95
CA LYS A 58 14.91 5.42 9.63
C LYS A 58 16.20 4.63 9.41
N GLU A 59 16.13 3.38 8.96
CA GLU A 59 17.29 2.54 8.68
C GLU A 59 17.74 2.70 7.21
N PRO A 60 18.89 3.33 6.92
CA PRO A 60 19.28 3.66 5.53
C PRO A 60 19.38 2.43 4.62
N ARG A 61 19.80 1.28 5.17
CA ARG A 61 19.94 0.02 4.44
C ARG A 61 18.61 -0.50 3.89
N VAL A 62 17.49 -0.14 4.52
CA VAL A 62 16.13 -0.54 4.09
C VAL A 62 15.43 0.62 3.39
N ALA A 63 15.56 1.84 3.93
CA ALA A 63 14.92 3.04 3.41
C ALA A 63 15.38 3.39 1.97
N GLN A 64 16.67 3.24 1.65
CA GLN A 64 17.17 3.58 0.31
C GLN A 64 16.60 2.65 -0.79
N PRO A 65 16.63 1.31 -0.66
CA PRO A 65 15.93 0.43 -1.58
C PRO A 65 14.43 0.71 -1.68
N LEU A 66 13.74 0.96 -0.56
CA LEU A 66 12.32 1.32 -0.55
C LEU A 66 12.05 2.59 -1.36
N ARG A 67 12.84 3.66 -1.16
CA ARG A 67 12.75 4.89 -1.95
C ARG A 67 12.92 4.63 -3.44
N ARG A 68 13.94 3.85 -3.84
CA ARG A 68 14.18 3.52 -5.25
C ARG A 68 12.96 2.82 -5.88
N ARG A 69 12.37 1.86 -5.16
CA ARG A 69 11.17 1.15 -5.63
C ARG A 69 9.96 2.08 -5.73
N TRP A 70 9.77 2.94 -4.74
CA TRP A 70 8.70 3.93 -4.72
C TRP A 70 8.80 4.91 -5.89
N VAL A 71 9.99 5.46 -6.18
CA VAL A 71 10.22 6.35 -7.35
C VAL A 71 9.89 5.63 -8.67
N ILE A 72 10.30 4.36 -8.82
CA ILE A 72 9.98 3.56 -10.01
C ILE A 72 8.47 3.33 -10.12
N GLN A 73 7.79 3.06 -9.01
CA GLN A 73 6.35 2.83 -9.00
C GLN A 73 5.59 4.12 -9.33
N LEU A 74 5.93 5.25 -8.72
CA LEU A 74 5.36 6.56 -9.02
C LEU A 74 5.51 6.94 -10.50
N SER A 75 6.66 6.61 -11.10
CA SER A 75 6.91 6.80 -12.53
C SER A 75 5.99 5.96 -13.41
N ARG A 76 5.56 4.77 -12.97
CA ARG A 76 4.62 3.91 -13.69
C ARG A 76 3.18 4.41 -13.53
N ASP A 77 2.82 4.79 -12.31
CA ASP A 77 1.47 5.25 -11.99
C ASP A 77 1.14 6.57 -12.72
N SER A 78 2.10 7.48 -12.85
CA SER A 78 1.97 8.72 -13.65
C SER A 78 1.81 8.47 -15.16
N GLN A 79 2.23 7.30 -15.65
CA GLN A 79 2.06 6.88 -17.05
C GLN A 79 0.76 6.12 -17.29
N TRP A 80 -0.01 5.81 -16.24
CA TRP A 80 -1.27 5.10 -16.38
C TRP A 80 -2.25 5.87 -17.27
N ARG A 81 -3.06 5.13 -18.03
CA ARG A 81 -4.10 5.66 -18.92
C ARG A 81 -5.38 4.83 -18.75
N PRO A 82 -6.57 5.45 -18.77
CA PRO A 82 -7.83 4.72 -18.68
C PRO A 82 -8.03 3.83 -19.90
N THR A 83 -8.51 2.61 -19.65
CA THR A 83 -8.84 1.64 -20.70
C THR A 83 -10.13 2.08 -21.42
N SER A 84 -10.35 1.65 -22.67
CA SER A 84 -11.56 2.01 -23.45
C SER A 84 -12.89 1.74 -22.73
N GLN A 85 -12.93 0.75 -21.83
CA GLN A 85 -14.10 0.37 -21.04
C GLN A 85 -14.33 1.27 -19.81
N GLU A 86 -13.31 2.06 -19.43
CA GLU A 86 -13.31 3.01 -18.30
C GLU A 86 -13.49 4.45 -18.76
N LYS A 87 -13.50 4.70 -20.09
CA LYS A 87 -13.91 5.98 -20.67
C LYS A 87 -15.43 6.12 -20.52
N ALA A 88 -15.87 6.80 -19.47
CA ALA A 88 -17.24 7.28 -19.38
C ALA A 88 -17.39 8.54 -20.25
N GLY A 89 -18.35 8.53 -21.18
CA GLY A 89 -18.72 9.70 -21.98
C GLY A 89 -18.08 9.73 -23.36
N SER A 90 -18.92 9.56 -24.38
CA SER A 90 -18.63 9.75 -25.79
C SER A 90 -18.64 11.24 -26.16
N ASP A 91 -17.80 12.05 -25.51
CA ASP A 91 -17.63 13.44 -25.91
C ASP A 91 -16.32 13.59 -26.69
N ASP A 92 -16.47 13.77 -27.99
CA ASP A 92 -15.47 14.07 -29.03
C ASP A 92 -14.82 15.46 -28.87
N SER A 93 -14.75 15.96 -27.63
CA SER A 93 -13.98 17.15 -27.28
C SER A 93 -12.62 16.67 -26.80
N GLY A 94 -11.63 16.73 -27.69
CA GLY A 94 -10.21 16.38 -27.48
C GLY A 94 -9.71 16.70 -26.08
N THR A 95 -9.95 15.77 -25.16
CA THR A 95 -9.68 15.97 -23.74
C THR A 95 -8.18 15.94 -23.62
N LEU A 96 -7.61 17.12 -23.36
CA LEU A 96 -6.20 17.29 -23.06
C LEU A 96 -5.85 16.30 -21.95
N CYS A 97 -5.14 15.24 -22.33
CA CYS A 97 -4.40 14.41 -21.39
C CYS A 97 -3.62 15.38 -20.49
N PRO A 98 -3.65 15.24 -19.16
CA PRO A 98 -2.73 15.98 -18.32
C PRO A 98 -1.34 15.75 -18.91
N GLY A 99 -0.67 16.84 -19.30
CA GLY A 99 0.65 16.77 -19.91
C GLY A 99 1.57 15.91 -19.06
N ARG A 100 2.56 15.27 -19.69
CA ARG A 100 3.58 14.53 -18.95
C ARG A 100 4.17 15.46 -17.89
N VAL A 101 3.85 15.21 -16.61
CA VAL A 101 4.39 15.98 -15.50
C VAL A 101 5.81 15.49 -15.26
N GLU A 102 6.79 16.32 -15.55
CA GLU A 102 8.18 16.05 -15.20
C GLU A 102 8.37 16.34 -13.71
N VAL A 103 8.64 15.29 -12.93
CA VAL A 103 8.89 15.41 -11.49
C VAL A 103 10.38 15.67 -11.27
N SER A 104 10.71 16.82 -10.70
CA SER A 104 12.10 17.15 -10.35
C SER A 104 12.64 16.29 -9.21
N GLU A 105 13.96 16.08 -9.16
CA GLU A 105 14.59 15.34 -8.06
C GLU A 105 14.31 15.96 -6.68
N ALA A 106 14.35 17.29 -6.59
CA ALA A 106 14.01 18.01 -5.37
C ALA A 106 12.55 17.81 -4.95
N GLN A 107 11.63 17.59 -5.88
CA GLN A 107 10.25 17.24 -5.56
C GLN A 107 10.14 15.81 -5.02
N LEU A 108 10.82 14.84 -5.65
CA LEU A 108 10.89 13.46 -5.15
C LEU A 108 11.46 13.39 -3.73
N ASP A 109 12.45 14.24 -3.41
CA ASP A 109 13.00 14.31 -2.06
C ASP A 109 11.99 14.82 -1.03
N ARG A 110 11.21 15.85 -1.39
CA ARG A 110 10.15 16.38 -0.52
C ARG A 110 9.03 15.35 -0.30
N GLU A 111 8.54 14.74 -1.37
CA GLU A 111 7.50 13.71 -1.30
C GLU A 111 7.98 12.47 -0.53
N TRP A 112 9.24 12.05 -0.71
CA TRP A 112 9.81 10.97 0.10
C TRP A 112 9.89 11.34 1.58
N ALA A 113 10.32 12.56 1.91
CA ALA A 113 10.35 13.03 3.28
C ALA A 113 8.96 13.04 3.92
N GLU A 114 7.93 13.38 3.15
CA GLU A 114 6.53 13.29 3.57
C GLU A 114 6.11 11.85 3.85
N MET A 115 6.44 10.87 2.98
CA MET A 115 6.17 9.45 3.26
C MET A 115 6.84 8.99 4.56
N VAL A 116 8.07 9.43 4.83
CA VAL A 116 8.78 9.12 6.08
C VAL A 116 8.10 9.75 7.29
N ASP A 117 7.64 11.00 7.18
CA ASP A 117 6.90 11.72 8.23
C ASP A 117 5.57 11.04 8.54
N LEU A 118 4.79 10.71 7.51
CA LEU A 118 3.50 10.03 7.64
C LEU A 118 3.64 8.72 8.42
N ALA A 119 4.66 7.90 8.12
CA ALA A 119 4.93 6.67 8.86
C ALA A 119 5.12 6.90 10.37
N GLY A 120 5.68 8.04 10.76
CA GLY A 120 5.98 8.44 12.13
C GLY A 120 4.89 9.24 12.85
N ARG A 121 3.76 9.55 12.19
CA ARG A 121 2.65 10.32 12.77
C ARG A 121 1.47 9.43 13.15
N PRO A 122 0.99 9.42 14.40
CA PRO A 122 -0.19 8.64 14.77
C PRO A 122 -1.38 8.98 13.86
N ASN A 123 -2.17 7.98 13.47
CA ASN A 123 -3.44 8.15 12.76
C ASN A 123 -3.34 8.82 11.37
N ALA A 124 -2.14 9.08 10.85
CA ALA A 124 -1.99 9.59 9.49
C ALA A 124 -2.24 8.48 8.47
N PHE A 125 -2.95 8.80 7.38
CA PHE A 125 -3.19 7.87 6.29
C PHE A 125 -1.88 7.41 5.65
N LEU A 126 -1.87 6.16 5.21
CA LEU A 126 -0.68 5.47 4.72
C LEU A 126 -0.84 5.12 3.24
N ASP A 127 0.19 5.40 2.45
CA ASP A 127 0.32 5.03 1.04
C ASP A 127 0.84 3.58 0.84
N SER A 128 0.80 3.08 -0.39
CA SER A 128 1.32 1.81 -0.90
C SER A 128 2.76 1.50 -0.47
N VAL A 129 3.64 2.51 -0.37
CA VAL A 129 5.01 2.33 0.11
C VAL A 129 5.06 1.91 1.59
N HIS A 130 4.08 2.32 2.38
CA HIS A 130 3.96 1.90 3.77
C HIS A 130 3.49 0.44 3.87
N VAL A 131 2.65 -0.03 2.93
CA VAL A 131 2.33 -1.46 2.82
C VAL A 131 3.59 -2.27 2.53
N MET A 132 4.45 -1.79 1.62
CA MET A 132 5.75 -2.41 1.34
C MET A 132 6.66 -2.42 2.56
N ALA A 133 6.74 -1.31 3.31
CA ALA A 133 7.51 -1.24 4.55
C ALA A 133 6.94 -2.20 5.60
N LEU A 134 5.62 -2.27 5.77
CA LEU A 134 4.95 -3.18 6.69
C LEU A 134 5.22 -4.65 6.35
N ALA A 135 5.18 -5.04 5.07
CA ALA A 135 5.56 -6.37 4.62
C ALA A 135 7.02 -6.72 5.04
N ASN A 136 7.95 -5.77 4.89
CA ASN A 136 9.34 -5.92 5.33
C ASN A 136 9.51 -5.96 6.86
N ALA A 137 8.64 -5.27 7.61
CA ALA A 137 8.63 -5.31 9.08
C ALA A 137 8.15 -6.67 9.59
N LEU A 138 7.09 -7.19 8.99
CA LEU A 138 6.50 -8.49 9.32
C LEU A 138 7.30 -9.67 8.75
N ARG A 139 8.20 -9.41 7.78
CA ARG A 139 8.88 -10.43 6.97
C ARG A 139 7.87 -11.40 6.35
N ARG A 140 6.76 -10.85 5.84
CA ARG A 140 5.61 -11.61 5.35
C ARG A 140 5.01 -10.92 4.12
N PRO A 141 4.70 -11.66 3.04
CA PRO A 141 3.97 -11.12 1.90
C PRO A 141 2.60 -10.55 2.30
N ILE A 142 2.21 -9.42 1.71
CA ILE A 142 0.88 -8.84 1.85
C ILE A 142 0.23 -8.79 0.46
N VAL A 143 -0.99 -9.30 0.34
CA VAL A 143 -1.82 -9.27 -0.86
C VAL A 143 -2.98 -8.32 -0.59
N ILE A 144 -3.08 -7.25 -1.36
CA ILE A 144 -4.19 -6.31 -1.27
C ILE A 144 -5.16 -6.59 -2.42
N LEU A 145 -6.38 -6.96 -2.04
CA LEU A 145 -7.53 -7.04 -2.94
C LEU A 145 -8.23 -5.68 -2.90
N ALA A 146 -8.32 -5.02 -4.06
CA ALA A 146 -8.97 -3.72 -4.15
C ALA A 146 -9.59 -3.49 -5.51
N SER A 147 -10.54 -2.56 -5.58
CA SER A 147 -11.03 -2.03 -6.85
C SER A 147 -9.86 -1.32 -7.58
N PRO A 148 -9.69 -1.51 -8.90
CA PRO A 148 -8.67 -0.78 -9.65
C PRO A 148 -9.00 0.71 -9.85
N MET A 149 -10.25 1.10 -9.57
CA MET A 149 -10.80 2.40 -9.89
C MET A 149 -11.73 2.87 -8.77
N MET A 150 -11.54 4.10 -8.30
CA MET A 150 -12.51 4.81 -7.47
C MET A 150 -13.67 5.24 -8.35
N ARG A 151 -14.90 5.02 -7.87
CA ARG A 151 -16.12 5.43 -8.56
C ARG A 151 -16.89 6.42 -7.73
N ASP A 152 -17.61 7.32 -8.39
CA ASP A 152 -18.55 8.23 -7.73
C ASP A 152 -19.82 7.47 -7.25
N PRO A 153 -20.75 8.14 -6.55
CA PRO A 153 -22.02 7.53 -6.13
C PRO A 153 -22.92 7.03 -7.28
N PHE A 154 -22.68 7.48 -8.52
CA PHE A 154 -23.40 7.07 -9.72
C PHE A 154 -22.68 5.94 -10.48
N GLY A 155 -21.54 5.46 -9.98
CA GLY A 155 -20.75 4.38 -10.56
C GLY A 155 -19.76 4.83 -11.64
N VAL A 156 -19.61 6.14 -11.87
CA VAL A 156 -18.70 6.71 -12.86
C VAL A 156 -17.25 6.63 -12.37
N PRO A 157 -16.32 6.08 -13.17
CA PRO A 157 -14.89 6.10 -12.86
C PRO A 157 -14.36 7.51 -12.59
N LEU A 158 -13.68 7.72 -11.46
CA LEU A 158 -13.07 9.00 -11.06
C LEU A 158 -11.54 8.98 -11.18
N THR A 159 -10.88 8.07 -10.46
CA THR A 159 -9.41 8.02 -10.39
C THR A 159 -8.93 6.58 -10.15
N PRO A 160 -7.83 6.15 -10.78
CA PRO A 160 -7.26 4.83 -10.53
C PRO A 160 -6.77 4.68 -9.08
N LEU A 161 -6.80 3.45 -8.57
CA LEU A 161 -6.28 3.08 -7.26
C LEU A 161 -5.12 2.10 -7.40
N PHE A 162 -3.93 2.49 -6.94
CA PHE A 162 -2.69 1.73 -7.10
C PHE A 162 -2.31 0.88 -5.86
N PHE A 163 -3.26 0.63 -4.96
CA PHE A 163 -3.04 -0.22 -3.77
C PHE A 163 -3.19 -1.72 -4.06
N ARG A 164 -3.91 -2.10 -5.13
CA ARG A 164 -4.13 -3.51 -5.48
C ARG A 164 -2.80 -4.16 -5.87
N GLY A 165 -2.47 -5.29 -5.27
CA GLY A 165 -1.30 -6.06 -5.70
C GLY A 165 -0.67 -6.94 -4.62
N ILE A 166 0.55 -7.37 -4.91
CA ILE A 166 1.36 -8.24 -4.07
C ILE A 166 2.58 -7.46 -3.59
N TYR A 167 2.70 -7.29 -2.28
CA TYR A 167 3.81 -6.62 -1.60
C TYR A 167 4.72 -7.66 -0.96
N LEU A 168 5.93 -7.80 -1.49
CA LEU A 168 6.91 -8.78 -1.02
C LEU A 168 8.00 -8.11 -0.16
N PRO A 169 8.47 -8.76 0.91
CA PRO A 169 9.55 -8.24 1.76
C PRO A 169 10.92 -8.37 1.10
N PHE A 170 11.15 -7.68 -0.01
CA PHE A 170 12.37 -7.84 -0.82
C PHE A 170 13.65 -7.39 -0.11
N GLU A 171 13.56 -6.55 0.92
CA GLU A 171 14.71 -6.10 1.70
C GLU A 171 15.08 -7.09 2.83
N ARG A 172 14.50 -8.30 2.78
CA ARG A 172 14.73 -9.41 3.69
C ARG A 172 15.11 -10.65 2.90
N GLN A 173 15.95 -11.49 3.49
CA GLN A 173 16.29 -12.78 2.90
C GLN A 173 15.04 -13.69 2.88
N PRO A 174 14.71 -14.37 1.75
CA PRO A 174 13.53 -15.23 1.65
C PRO A 174 13.49 -16.36 2.69
N ALA A 175 14.65 -16.85 3.12
CA ALA A 175 14.78 -17.87 4.17
C ALA A 175 14.25 -17.39 5.54
N ASN A 176 14.26 -16.07 5.76
CA ASN A 176 13.85 -15.43 7.02
C ASN A 176 12.42 -14.87 6.96
N CYS A 177 11.65 -15.21 5.91
CA CYS A 177 10.31 -14.70 5.68
C CYS A 177 9.24 -15.80 5.79
N CYS A 178 8.09 -15.44 6.34
CA CYS A 178 6.90 -16.27 6.28
C CYS A 178 6.43 -16.39 4.82
N ARG A 179 6.11 -17.61 4.38
CA ARG A 179 5.64 -17.87 3.00
C ARG A 179 4.12 -17.77 2.83
N GLN A 180 3.38 -17.76 3.93
CA GLN A 180 1.93 -17.58 3.91
C GLN A 180 1.61 -16.08 3.81
N PRO A 181 0.89 -15.61 2.78
CA PRO A 181 0.57 -14.20 2.67
C PRO A 181 -0.41 -13.75 3.76
N LEU A 182 -0.45 -12.46 4.03
CA LEU A 182 -1.58 -11.76 4.62
C LEU A 182 -2.45 -11.24 3.49
N VAL A 183 -3.76 -11.46 3.58
CA VAL A 183 -4.71 -10.95 2.59
C VAL A 183 -5.51 -9.83 3.23
N LEU A 184 -5.43 -8.64 2.65
CA LEU A 184 -6.15 -7.44 3.08
C LEU A 184 -7.08 -6.98 1.96
N CYS A 185 -8.15 -6.28 2.33
CA CYS A 185 -9.09 -5.69 1.38
C CYS A 185 -9.09 -4.16 1.51
N PHE A 186 -9.13 -3.46 0.38
CA PHE A 186 -9.22 -2.01 0.30
C PHE A 186 -10.32 -1.59 -0.68
#